data_AF-A0A7W5EM21-F1
#
_entry.id   AF-A0A7W5EM21-F1
#
_cell.length_a   1.000
_cell.length_b   1.000
_cell.length_c   1.000
_cell.angle_alpha   90.00
_cell.angle_beta   90.00
_cell.angle_gamma   90.00
#
_symmetry.space_group_name_H-M   'P 1'
#
loop_
_entity.id
_entity.type
_entity.pdbx_description
1 polymer ?
#
loop_
_entity_poly.entity_id
_entity_poly.type
_entity_poly.pdbx_seq_one_letter_code
_entity_poly.pdbx_strand_id
1 'polypeptide(L)' 'MARQIKYAATHFSIAFSMSYAANQNVLTSAVIGVVEPVVFAVGSRWFRGKQSSPPVRSSAASYAA' A
#
# COMPACT_ATOMS: atom_id res chain seq x y z
N MET A 1 1.58 2.54 18.61
CA MET A 1 2.37 1.35 18.19
C MET A 1 1.51 0.11 17.93
N ALA A 2 0.68 -0.33 18.89
CA ALA A 2 -0.09 -1.59 18.76
C ALA A 2 -0.95 -1.72 17.48
N ARG A 3 -1.58 -0.65 17.00
CA ARG A 3 -2.43 -0.70 15.79
C ARG A 3 -1.65 -1.03 14.51
N GLN A 4 -0.43 -0.51 14.37
CA GLN A 4 0.45 -0.75 13.22
C GLN A 4 0.91 -2.21 13.18
N ILE A 5 1.28 -2.74 14.35
CA ILE A 5 1.71 -4.14 14.50
C ILE A 5 0.54 -5.09 14.18
N LYS A 6 -0.65 -4.82 14.72
CA LYS A 6 -1.85 -5.61 14.41
C LYS A 6 -2.14 -5.57 12.92
N TYR A 7 -2.12 -4.40 12.29
CA TYR A 7 -2.36 -4.26 10.86
C TYR A 7 -1.37 -5.06 10.00
N ALA A 8 -0.06 -4.94 10.29
CA ALA A 8 0.98 -5.68 9.58
C ALA A 8 0.87 -7.20 9.78
N ALA A 9 0.59 -7.65 11.01
CA ALA A 9 0.45 -9.07 11.32
C ALA A 9 -0.75 -9.71 10.61
N THR A 10 -1.91 -9.03 10.56
CA THR A 10 -3.08 -9.58 9.87
C THR A 10 -2.86 -9.65 8.35
N HIS A 11 -2.24 -8.62 7.75
CA HIS A 11 -1.94 -8.61 6.32
C HIS A 11 -0.95 -9.72 5.96
N PHE A 12 0.14 -9.86 6.72
CA PHE A 12 1.12 -10.94 6.53
C PHE A 12 0.46 -12.32 6.65
N SER A 13 -0.41 -12.52 7.64
CA SER A 13 -1.09 -13.80 7.85
C SER A 13 -2.01 -14.17 6.67
N ILE A 14 -2.76 -13.20 6.13
CA ILE A 14 -3.64 -13.42 4.97
C ILE A 14 -2.81 -13.69 3.71
N ALA A 15 -1.79 -12.87 3.42
CA ALA A 15 -0.92 -13.06 2.25
C ALA A 15 -0.17 -14.39 2.30
N PHE A 16 0.37 -14.75 3.47
CA PHE A 16 1.04 -16.02 3.70
C PHE A 16 0.09 -17.20 3.52
N SER A 17 -1.08 -17.19 4.16
CA SER A 17 -2.05 -18.30 4.08
C SER A 17 -2.61 -18.48 2.67
N MET A 18 -2.92 -17.39 1.95
CA MET A 18 -3.40 -17.46 0.57
C MET A 18 -2.34 -18.03 -0.38
N SER A 19 -1.09 -17.57 -0.27
CA SER A 19 0.03 -18.09 -1.06
C SER A 19 0.36 -19.55 -0.71
N TYR A 20 0.29 -19.91 0.57
CA TYR A 20 0.56 -21.27 1.02
C TYR A 20 -0.53 -22.22 0.56
N ALA A 21 -1.80 -21.80 0.57
CA ALA A 21 -2.89 -22.59 0.01
C ALA A 21 -2.65 -22.91 -1.48
N ALA A 22 -2.16 -21.94 -2.25
CA ALA A 22 -1.93 -22.08 -3.69
C ALA A 22 -0.70 -22.93 -4.05
N ASN A 23 0.42 -22.78 -3.33
CA ASN A 23 1.70 -23.40 -3.69
C ASN A 23 2.16 -24.52 -2.74
N GLN A 24 1.54 -24.66 -1.57
CA GLN A 24 1.95 -25.57 -0.48
C GLN A 24 3.43 -25.42 -0.08
N ASN A 25 4.06 -24.28 -0.40
CA ASN A 25 5.47 -24.01 -0.18
C ASN A 25 5.64 -22.85 0.82
N VAL A 26 6.22 -23.16 1.98
CA VAL A 26 6.40 -22.21 3.09
C VAL A 26 7.38 -21.08 2.73
N LEU A 27 8.50 -21.41 2.09
CA LEU A 27 9.53 -20.43 1.70
C LEU A 27 8.98 -19.39 0.73
N THR A 28 8.27 -19.85 -0.30
CA THR A 28 7.67 -18.96 -1.30
C THR A 28 6.61 -18.06 -0.67
N SER A 29 5.81 -18.59 0.24
CA SER A 29 4.75 -17.86 0.92
C SER A 29 5.28 -16.80 1.91
N ALA A 30 6.40 -17.09 2.58
CA ALA A 30 7.07 -16.12 3.44
C ALA A 30 7.67 -14.96 2.63
N VAL A 31 8.29 -15.25 1.48
CA VAL A 31 8.82 -14.23 0.57
C VAL A 31 7.71 -13.34 0.05
N ILE A 32 6.59 -13.91 -0.41
CA ILE A 32 5.44 -13.14 -0.92
C ILE A 32 4.86 -12.21 0.15
N GLY A 33 4.67 -12.71 1.37
CA GLY A 33 4.12 -11.91 2.47
C GLY A 33 4.98 -10.69 2.86
N VAL A 34 6.26 -10.67 2.50
CA VAL A 34 7.17 -9.51 2.71
C VAL A 34 7.35 -8.68 1.44
N VAL A 35 7.40 -9.31 0.27
CA VAL A 35 7.64 -8.62 -1.01
C VAL A 35 6.44 -7.79 -1.45
N GLU A 36 5.22 -8.30 -1.26
CA GLU A 36 3.99 -7.60 -1.67
C GLU A 36 3.88 -6.16 -1.09
N PRO A 37 4.04 -5.93 0.23
CA PRO A 37 4.00 -4.57 0.79
C PRO A 37 5.18 -3.68 0.33
N VAL A 38 6.35 -4.26 0.05
CA VAL A 38 7.53 -3.51 -0.45
C VAL A 38 7.27 -3.01 -1.88
N VAL A 39 6.78 -3.88 -2.75
CA VAL A 39 6.44 -3.51 -4.14
C VAL A 39 5.33 -2.46 -4.16
N PHE A 40 4.31 -2.60 -3.31
CA PHE A 40 3.24 -1.60 -3.19
C PHE A 40 3.79 -0.24 -2.72
N ALA A 41 4.68 -0.22 -1.71
CA ALA A 41 5.28 1.01 -1.22
C ALA A 41 6.16 1.70 -2.28
N VAL A 42 6.99 0.95 -2.98
CA VAL A 42 7.88 1.48 -4.04
C VAL A 42 7.06 1.97 -5.24
N GLY A 43 6.12 1.14 -5.71
CA GLY A 43 5.22 1.50 -6.82
C GLY A 43 4.43 2.76 -6.49
N SER A 44 3.78 2.81 -5.33
CA SER A 44 3.00 3.98 -4.92
C SER A 44 3.86 5.25 -4.77
N ARG A 45 5.12 5.15 -4.34
CA ARG A 45 6.06 6.29 -4.36
C ARG A 45 6.40 6.72 -5.79
N TRP A 46 6.66 5.78 -6.69
CA TRP A 46 7.00 6.07 -8.08
C TRP A 46 5.83 6.69 -8.85
N PHE A 47 4.61 6.17 -8.66
CA PHE A 47 3.39 6.71 -9.27
C PHE A 47 2.99 8.07 -8.69
N ARG A 48 3.16 8.30 -7.38
CA ARG A 48 2.91 9.62 -6.77
C ARG A 48 3.80 10.72 -7.33
N GLY A 49 5.06 10.41 -7.68
CA GLY A 49 5.97 11.37 -8.32
C GLY A 49 5.50 11.86 -9.70
N LYS A 50 4.63 11.11 -10.38
CA LYS A 50 4.04 11.51 -11.68
C LYS A 50 2.73 12.27 -11.54
N GLN A 51 2.12 12.30 -10.36
CA GLN A 51 0.84 12.95 -10.13
C GLN A 51 1.07 14.36 -9.60
N SER A 52 1.58 15.23 -10.47
CA SER A 52 1.57 16.67 -10.25
C SER A 52 0.12 17.14 -10.32
N SER A 53 -0.52 17.36 -9.18
CA SER A 53 -1.86 17.96 -9.14
C SER A 53 -1.81 19.35 -9.82
N PRO A 54 -2.69 19.66 -10.78
CA PRO A 54 -2.86 21.04 -11.23
C PRO A 54 -3.31 21.90 -10.05
N PRO A 55 -2.94 23.21 -10.01
CA PRO A 55 -3.29 24.07 -8.90
C PRO A 55 -4.82 24.08 -8.74
N VAL A 56 -5.30 23.64 -7.58
CA VAL A 56 -6.68 23.84 -7.17
C VAL A 56 -6.87 25.35 -7.09
N ARG A 57 -7.55 25.92 -8.08
CA ARG A 57 -7.94 27.33 -8.08
C ARG A 57 -8.71 27.58 -6.80
N SER A 58 -8.09 28.29 -5.86
CA SER A 58 -8.77 28.88 -4.72
C SER A 58 -9.96 29.68 -5.23
N SER A 59 -11.16 29.20 -4.94
CA SER A 59 -12.45 29.87 -5.11
C SER A 59 -12.61 31.03 -4.10
N ALA A 60 -11.55 31.85 -3.99
CA ALA A 60 -11.52 33.10 -3.25
C ALA A 60 -12.11 34.28 -4.06
N ALA A 61 -12.51 34.05 -5.31
CA ALA A 61 -13.16 35.04 -6.17
C ALA A 61 -14.69 35.10 -6.01
N SER A 62 -15.28 34.27 -5.14
CA SER A 62 -16.73 34.17 -4.96
C SER A 62 -17.29 35.20 -3.95
N TYR A 63 -16.45 35.99 -3.30
CA TYR A 63 -16.82 36.91 -2.22
C TYR A 63 -16.67 38.41 -2.58
N ALA A 64 -16.45 38.74 -3.85
CA ALA A 64 -16.06 40.11 -4.27
C ALA A 64 -16.82 40.65 -5.50
N ALA A 65 -18.10 40.29 -5.67
CA ALA A 65 -19.00 40.91 -6.66
C ALA A 65 -20.36 41.19 -6.04
#